data_AF-A0AAU5D5G6-F1
#
_entry.id   AF-A0AAU5D5G6-F1
#
_cell.length_a   1.000
_cell.length_b   1.000
_cell.length_c   1.000
_cell.angle_alpha   90.00
_cell.angle_beta   90.00
_cell.angle_gamma   90.00
#
_symmetry.space_group_name_H-M   'P 1'
#
loop_
_entity.id
_entity.type
_entity.pdbx_description
1 polymer ?
#
loop_
_entity_poly.entity_id
_entity_poly.type
_entity_poly.pdbx_seq_one_letter_code
_entity_poly.pdbx_strand_id
1 'polypeptide(L)'
;MSYSVGQVAGFAGVTVRTLHHYDEIGLLCPSGRSAAGHRRYEDADLDRLQQILFYRELGFPLDEVAVLLDAPDSDPREHLRRQHALLSGRIRRLQDMAAAVERAMEARTMSINLTPEEKFEVFGDHDPDAYAQEAEQRWGDTDAYRESARRSASYTKADWERIRDEAEENTRRMVAVMASGAAPESAAAMDVAEEHRAMITRNHYACSYEIHRGLAEMYVADPRFTKNIDEAAPGLARYTRRAILANAARHDR
;
A
#
# COMPACT_ATOMS: atom_id res chain seq x y z
N MET A 1 40.42 31.63 -25.08
CA MET A 1 40.15 31.48 -26.54
C MET A 1 38.76 32.05 -26.82
N SER A 2 38.40 32.41 -28.07
CA SER A 2 37.04 32.91 -28.37
C SER A 2 36.25 31.98 -29.29
N TYR A 3 35.01 31.69 -28.90
CA TYR A 3 34.12 30.72 -29.55
C TYR A 3 32.93 31.44 -30.20
N SER A 4 32.47 30.92 -31.34
CA SER A 4 31.25 31.40 -31.98
C SER A 4 30.00 30.88 -31.25
N VAL A 5 28.88 31.59 -31.37
CA VAL A 5 27.60 31.17 -30.77
C VAL A 5 27.18 29.75 -31.17
N GLY A 6 27.46 29.31 -32.39
CA GLY A 6 27.15 27.96 -32.85
C GLY A 6 28.00 26.87 -32.19
N GLN A 7 29.29 27.16 -31.96
CA GLN A 7 30.17 26.25 -31.22
C GLN A 7 29.72 26.12 -29.77
N VAL A 8 29.44 27.24 -29.10
CA VAL A 8 28.96 27.24 -27.71
C VAL A 8 27.64 26.51 -27.58
N ALA A 9 26.68 26.75 -28.48
CA ALA A 9 25.41 26.02 -28.52
C ALA A 9 25.62 24.50 -28.63
N GLY A 10 26.54 24.07 -29.50
CA GLY A 10 26.90 22.66 -29.66
C GLY A 10 27.52 22.04 -28.41
N PHE A 11 28.48 22.72 -27.77
CA PHE A 11 29.16 22.20 -26.57
C PHE A 11 28.24 22.15 -25.35
N ALA A 12 27.40 23.17 -25.19
CA ALA A 12 26.53 23.34 -24.04
C ALA A 12 25.18 22.63 -24.19
N GLY A 13 24.90 22.00 -25.34
CA GLY A 13 23.64 21.29 -25.60
C GLY A 13 22.41 22.20 -25.62
N VAL A 14 22.59 23.50 -25.88
CA VAL A 14 21.51 24.48 -25.95
C VAL A 14 21.32 25.01 -27.37
N THR A 15 20.15 25.56 -27.66
CA THR A 15 19.93 26.17 -28.97
C THR A 15 20.61 27.54 -29.06
N VAL A 16 21.02 27.94 -30.26
CA VAL A 16 21.49 29.33 -30.52
C VAL A 16 20.44 30.35 -30.08
N ARG A 17 19.15 30.03 -30.24
CA ARG A 17 18.04 30.87 -29.77
C ARG A 17 18.06 31.06 -28.25
N THR A 18 18.41 30.01 -27.48
CA THR A 18 18.56 30.11 -26.02
C THR A 18 19.70 31.05 -25.64
N LEU A 19 20.85 30.97 -26.32
CA LEU A 19 21.98 31.88 -26.07
C LEU A 19 21.65 33.33 -26.44
N HIS A 20 20.89 33.56 -27.52
CA HIS A 20 20.39 34.89 -27.85
C HIS A 20 19.44 35.43 -26.80
N HIS A 21 18.53 34.58 -26.31
CA HIS A 21 17.62 34.97 -25.24
C HIS A 21 18.38 35.34 -23.95
N TYR A 22 19.41 34.58 -23.58
CA TYR A 22 20.22 34.91 -22.40
C TYR A 22 20.98 36.22 -22.54
N ASP A 23 21.46 36.54 -23.74
CA ASP A 23 22.06 37.86 -24.05
C ASP A 23 21.01 38.98 -23.96
N GLU A 24 19.82 38.77 -24.53
CA GLU A 24 18.72 39.75 -24.52
C GLU A 24 18.24 40.12 -23.11
N ILE A 25 18.19 39.14 -22.20
CA ILE A 25 17.81 39.37 -20.80
C ILE A 25 19.00 39.74 -19.89
N GLY A 26 20.21 39.85 -20.45
CA GLY A 26 21.43 40.19 -19.71
C GLY A 26 21.97 39.08 -18.80
N LEU A 27 21.43 37.86 -18.90
CA LEU A 27 21.87 36.72 -18.09
C LEU A 27 23.23 36.18 -18.53
N LEU A 28 23.48 36.16 -19.84
CA LEU A 28 24.78 35.78 -20.42
C LEU A 28 25.12 36.69 -21.61
N CYS A 29 25.97 37.68 -21.36
CA CYS A 29 26.45 38.60 -22.38
C CYS A 29 27.74 38.05 -23.03
N PRO A 30 27.88 38.06 -24.36
CA PRO A 30 29.13 37.68 -25.01
C PRO A 30 30.23 38.70 -24.71
N SER A 31 31.43 38.24 -24.37
CA SER A 31 32.60 39.09 -24.13
C SER A 31 33.00 39.94 -25.34
N GLY A 32 32.62 39.54 -26.56
CA GLY A 32 32.89 40.36 -27.73
C GLY A 32 32.05 40.03 -28.97
N ARG A 33 32.38 40.73 -30.06
CA ARG A 33 31.83 40.47 -31.39
C ARG A 33 32.96 40.42 -32.41
N SER A 34 32.82 39.55 -33.41
CA SER A 34 33.73 39.51 -34.57
C SER A 34 33.60 40.77 -35.43
N ALA A 35 34.54 40.98 -36.35
CA ALA A 35 34.49 42.09 -37.32
C ALA A 35 33.20 42.11 -38.17
N ALA A 36 32.56 40.95 -38.38
CA ALA A 36 31.28 40.82 -39.09
C ALA A 36 30.04 40.98 -38.17
N GLY A 37 30.21 41.34 -36.89
CA GLY A 37 29.14 41.57 -35.92
C GLY A 37 28.64 40.33 -35.16
N HIS A 38 29.14 39.13 -35.47
CA HIS A 38 28.74 37.90 -34.78
C HIS A 38 29.26 37.82 -33.34
N ARG A 39 28.43 37.28 -32.42
CA ARG A 39 28.76 37.09 -31.00
C ARG A 39 29.96 36.16 -30.81
N ARG A 40 30.84 36.54 -29.89
CA ARG A 40 32.04 35.77 -29.49
C ARG A 40 32.05 35.64 -27.98
N TYR A 41 32.19 34.39 -27.54
CA TYR A 41 32.23 34.02 -26.14
C TYR A 41 33.65 33.63 -25.75
N GLU A 42 34.12 34.12 -24.62
CA GLU A 42 35.40 33.75 -24.03
C GLU A 42 35.22 32.74 -22.90
N ASP A 43 36.33 32.23 -22.35
CA ASP A 43 36.31 31.16 -21.36
C ASP A 43 35.49 31.55 -20.10
N ALA A 44 35.55 32.83 -19.68
CA ALA A 44 34.74 33.34 -18.57
C ALA A 44 33.22 33.32 -18.85
N ASP A 45 32.82 33.53 -20.12
CA ASP A 45 31.42 33.42 -20.51
C ASP A 45 30.95 31.96 -20.46
N LEU A 46 31.84 31.01 -20.79
CA LEU A 46 31.54 29.59 -20.71
C LEU A 46 31.40 29.12 -19.26
N ASP A 47 32.25 29.61 -18.36
CA ASP A 47 32.13 29.33 -16.93
C ASP A 47 30.80 29.84 -16.37
N ARG A 48 30.39 31.05 -16.77
CA ARG A 48 29.07 31.59 -16.40
C ARG A 48 27.94 30.77 -17.00
N LEU A 49 28.04 30.40 -18.27
CA LEU A 49 27.04 29.54 -18.93
C LEU A 49 26.89 28.19 -18.21
N GLN A 50 28.00 27.57 -17.80
CA GLN A 50 27.95 26.31 -17.06
C GLN A 50 27.16 26.44 -15.75
N GLN A 51 27.35 27.54 -15.01
CA GLN A 51 26.61 27.81 -13.78
C GLN A 51 25.12 28.05 -14.04
N ILE A 52 24.78 28.82 -15.08
CA ILE A 52 23.38 29.03 -15.51
C ILE A 52 22.70 27.68 -15.77
N LEU A 53 23.35 26.80 -16.53
CA LEU A 53 22.79 25.49 -16.87
C LEU A 53 22.59 24.61 -15.64
N PHE A 54 23.54 24.63 -14.69
CA PHE A 54 23.43 23.90 -13.43
C PHE A 54 22.19 24.34 -12.63
N TYR A 55 21.99 25.64 -12.41
CA TYR A 55 20.81 26.11 -11.68
C TYR A 55 19.50 25.87 -12.46
N ARG A 56 19.54 25.93 -13.79
CA ARG A 56 18.40 25.59 -14.64
C ARG A 56 18.00 24.12 -14.51
N GLU A 57 18.97 23.22 -14.43
CA GLU A 57 18.75 21.79 -14.20
C GLU A 57 18.15 21.52 -12.81
N LEU A 58 18.53 22.32 -11.81
CA LEU A 58 17.91 22.33 -10.48
C LEU A 58 16.51 22.96 -10.45
N GLY A 59 15.99 23.44 -11.60
CA GLY A 59 14.63 23.95 -11.75
C GLY A 59 14.44 25.42 -11.43
N PHE A 60 15.51 26.19 -11.25
CA PHE A 60 15.40 27.62 -10.95
C PHE A 60 14.93 28.42 -12.18
N PRO A 61 14.06 29.42 -11.99
CA PRO A 61 13.68 30.35 -13.04
C PRO A 61 14.84 31.32 -13.35
N LEU A 62 14.91 31.83 -14.58
CA LEU A 62 16.08 32.55 -15.09
C LEU A 62 16.40 33.86 -14.35
N ASP A 63 15.37 34.52 -13.82
CA ASP A 63 15.46 35.70 -12.97
C ASP A 63 16.12 35.41 -11.62
N GLU A 64 15.78 34.28 -10.97
CA GLU A 64 16.47 33.83 -9.77
C GLU A 64 17.93 33.45 -10.04
N VAL A 65 18.19 32.82 -11.19
CA VAL A 65 19.57 32.48 -11.61
C VAL A 65 20.41 33.75 -11.78
N ALA A 66 19.86 34.81 -12.38
CA ALA A 66 20.57 36.10 -12.51
C ALA A 66 20.96 36.66 -11.14
N VAL A 67 20.00 36.69 -10.20
CA VAL A 67 20.24 37.18 -8.84
C VAL A 67 21.34 36.38 -8.14
N LEU A 68 21.37 35.07 -8.32
CA LEU A 68 22.38 34.19 -7.69
C LEU A 68 23.79 34.39 -8.24
N LEU A 69 23.92 34.67 -9.53
CA LEU A 69 25.21 34.84 -10.20
C LEU A 69 25.76 36.25 -10.06
N ASP A 70 24.90 37.25 -9.86
CA ASP A 70 25.27 38.66 -9.82
C ASP A 70 25.39 39.22 -8.39
N ALA A 71 25.03 38.45 -7.37
CA ALA A 71 25.15 38.85 -5.96
C ALA A 71 26.63 38.83 -5.49
N PRO A 72 27.26 39.98 -5.19
CA PRO A 72 28.68 40.06 -4.86
C PRO A 72 29.04 39.42 -3.50
N ASP A 73 28.07 39.38 -2.57
CA ASP A 73 28.27 39.02 -1.16
C ASP A 73 27.47 37.78 -0.72
N SER A 74 26.73 37.12 -1.62
CA SER A 74 25.98 35.91 -1.25
C SER A 74 26.85 34.68 -1.48
N ASP A 75 27.13 33.89 -0.44
CA ASP A 75 27.69 32.54 -0.61
C ASP A 75 26.66 31.71 -1.39
N PRO A 76 26.92 31.33 -2.67
CA PRO A 76 25.96 30.57 -3.46
C PRO A 76 25.59 29.23 -2.80
N ARG A 77 26.48 28.71 -1.94
CA ARG A 77 26.22 27.50 -1.14
C ARG A 77 25.16 27.75 -0.07
N GLU A 78 25.05 28.96 0.48
CA GLU A 78 24.03 29.29 1.46
C GLU A 78 22.64 29.33 0.82
N HIS A 79 22.50 29.92 -0.36
CA HIS A 79 21.24 29.89 -1.10
C HIS A 79 20.82 28.46 -1.46
N LEU A 80 21.75 27.65 -2.00
CA LEU A 80 21.50 26.24 -2.29
C LEU A 80 21.09 25.44 -1.03
N ARG A 81 21.70 25.71 0.13
CA ARG A 81 21.30 25.08 1.40
C ARG A 81 19.87 25.46 1.80
N ARG A 82 19.48 26.73 1.67
CA ARG A 82 18.10 27.19 1.97
C ARG A 82 17.09 26.50 1.05
N GLN A 83 17.39 26.40 -0.24
CA GLN A 83 16.54 25.74 -1.22
C GLN A 83 16.44 24.23 -0.97
N HIS A 84 17.56 23.57 -0.67
CA HIS A 84 17.57 22.16 -0.26
C HIS A 84 16.70 21.93 0.99
N ALA A 85 16.77 22.82 1.99
CA ALA A 85 15.94 22.71 3.19
C ALA A 85 14.44 22.87 2.89
N LEU A 86 14.06 23.80 2.03
CA LEU A 86 12.68 23.99 1.57
C LEU A 86 12.15 22.76 0.82
N LEU A 87 12.94 22.23 -0.13
CA LEU A 87 12.60 21.03 -0.88
C LEU A 87 12.46 19.81 0.04
N SER A 88 13.41 19.63 0.98
CA SER A 88 13.38 18.54 1.96
C SER A 88 12.13 18.62 2.84
N GLY A 89 11.73 19.82 3.28
CA GLY A 89 10.49 20.03 4.02
C GLY A 89 9.25 19.69 3.20
N ARG A 90 9.24 20.05 1.91
CA ARG A 90 8.14 19.72 0.99
C ARG A 90 8.05 18.21 0.72
N ILE A 91 9.19 17.54 0.53
CA ILE A 91 9.26 16.07 0.38
C ILE A 91 8.70 15.40 1.63
N ARG A 92 9.13 15.81 2.82
CA ARG A 92 8.61 15.25 4.07
C ARG A 92 7.09 15.41 4.17
N ARG A 93 6.57 16.61 3.88
CA ARG A 93 5.12 16.83 3.87
C ARG A 93 4.39 15.95 2.86
N LEU A 94 4.95 15.74 1.67
CA LEU A 94 4.37 14.86 0.66
C LEU A 94 4.42 13.38 1.09
N GLN A 95 5.49 12.94 1.74
CA GLN A 95 5.61 11.61 2.33
C GLN A 95 4.58 11.41 3.46
N ASP A 96 4.42 12.38 4.35
CA ASP A 96 3.41 12.33 5.42
C ASP A 96 1.99 12.26 4.84
N MET A 97 1.71 13.02 3.77
CA MET A 97 0.43 12.95 3.06
C MET A 97 0.22 11.60 2.38
N ALA A 98 1.24 11.04 1.73
CA ALA A 98 1.18 9.72 1.12
C ALA A 98 0.87 8.65 2.16
N ALA A 99 1.59 8.65 3.29
CA ALA A 99 1.34 7.74 4.41
C ALA A 99 -0.04 7.92 5.05
N ALA A 100 -0.60 9.14 5.05
CA ALA A 100 -1.98 9.37 5.50
C ALA A 100 -3.01 8.80 4.51
N VAL A 101 -2.75 8.91 3.20
CA VAL A 101 -3.58 8.32 2.15
C VAL A 101 -3.48 6.79 2.19
N GLU A 102 -2.29 6.21 2.34
CA GLU A 102 -2.10 4.77 2.53
C GLU A 102 -2.89 4.28 3.74
N ARG A 103 -2.77 4.91 4.92
CA ARG A 103 -3.58 4.57 6.09
C ARG A 103 -5.09 4.69 5.84
N ALA A 104 -5.53 5.69 5.08
CA ALA A 104 -6.93 5.86 4.72
C ALA A 104 -7.42 4.81 3.70
N MET A 105 -6.54 4.36 2.80
CA MET A 105 -6.79 3.28 1.86
C MET A 105 -6.80 1.93 2.57
N GLU A 106 -5.87 1.66 3.47
CA GLU A 106 -5.80 0.47 4.34
C GLU A 106 -7.05 0.37 5.23
N ALA A 107 -7.46 1.48 5.85
CA ALA A 107 -8.71 1.57 6.62
C ALA A 107 -9.96 1.26 5.76
N ARG A 108 -9.89 1.44 4.44
CA ARG A 108 -10.95 1.04 3.49
C ARG A 108 -10.74 -0.35 2.86
N THR A 109 -9.56 -0.94 2.97
CA THR A 109 -9.21 -2.18 2.26
C THR A 109 -9.46 -3.44 3.11
N MET A 110 -9.60 -3.30 4.44
CA MET A 110 -9.80 -4.45 5.33
C MET A 110 -11.10 -4.44 6.14
N SER A 111 -11.73 -3.28 6.34
CA SER A 111 -12.90 -3.19 7.22
C SER A 111 -14.19 -3.34 6.43
N ILE A 112 -14.89 -4.42 6.74
CA ILE A 112 -16.34 -4.61 6.63
C ILE A 112 -17.04 -3.25 6.48
N ASN A 113 -17.63 -3.01 5.30
CA ASN A 113 -18.21 -1.73 4.88
C ASN A 113 -19.56 -1.46 5.59
N LEU A 114 -19.52 -1.43 6.92
CA LEU A 114 -20.64 -1.22 7.83
C LEU A 114 -20.34 -0.02 8.72
N THR A 115 -21.38 0.73 9.10
CA THR A 115 -21.23 1.78 10.12
C THR A 115 -20.89 1.16 11.48
N PRO A 116 -20.36 1.94 12.45
CA PRO A 116 -20.11 1.43 13.80
C PRO A 116 -21.36 0.79 14.44
N GLU A 117 -22.55 1.37 14.22
CA GLU A 117 -23.82 0.83 14.70
C GLU A 117 -24.14 -0.52 14.05
N GLU A 118 -23.98 -0.62 12.73
CA GLU A 118 -24.21 -1.87 12.00
C GLU A 118 -23.20 -2.96 12.39
N LYS A 119 -21.94 -2.60 12.67
CA LYS A 119 -20.94 -3.54 13.19
C LYS A 119 -21.36 -4.09 14.54
N PHE A 120 -21.86 -3.24 15.44
CA PHE A 120 -22.35 -3.68 16.75
C PHE A 120 -23.59 -4.59 16.62
N GLU A 121 -24.52 -4.26 15.73
CA GLU A 121 -25.70 -5.11 15.48
C GLU A 121 -25.34 -6.47 14.86
N VAL A 122 -24.31 -6.52 14.02
CA VAL A 122 -23.91 -7.74 13.31
C VAL A 122 -22.98 -8.62 14.15
N PHE A 123 -21.95 -8.04 14.77
CA PHE A 123 -20.87 -8.76 15.46
C PHE A 123 -20.95 -8.66 17.01
N GLY A 124 -21.86 -7.86 17.55
CA GLY A 124 -22.02 -7.67 18.99
C GLY A 124 -20.79 -7.02 19.64
N ASP A 125 -20.36 -7.57 20.79
CA ASP A 125 -19.15 -7.12 21.49
C ASP A 125 -17.83 -7.58 20.82
N HIS A 126 -17.91 -8.41 19.77
CA HIS A 126 -16.73 -8.87 19.04
C HIS A 126 -16.38 -7.87 17.94
N ASP A 127 -15.30 -7.11 18.16
CA ASP A 127 -14.79 -6.20 17.14
C ASP A 127 -14.06 -6.98 16.02
N PRO A 128 -14.60 -7.00 14.78
CA PRO A 128 -13.96 -7.69 13.66
C PRO A 128 -12.63 -7.05 13.26
N ASP A 129 -12.40 -5.77 13.58
CA ASP A 129 -11.17 -5.05 13.25
C ASP A 129 -10.03 -5.34 14.25
N ALA A 130 -10.36 -5.88 15.44
CA ALA A 130 -9.38 -6.13 16.52
C ALA A 130 -8.24 -7.08 16.11
N TYR A 131 -8.48 -7.95 15.13
CA TYR A 131 -7.50 -8.92 14.63
C TYR A 131 -7.05 -8.67 13.20
N ALA A 132 -7.50 -7.57 12.56
CA ALA A 132 -7.22 -7.29 11.16
C ALA A 132 -5.71 -7.17 10.87
N GLN A 133 -4.97 -6.47 11.73
CA GLN A 133 -3.51 -6.33 11.58
C GLN A 133 -2.76 -7.66 11.79
N GLU A 134 -3.17 -8.47 12.77
CA GLU A 134 -2.57 -9.80 13.00
C GLU A 134 -2.83 -10.71 11.79
N ALA A 135 -4.04 -10.67 11.24
CA ALA A 135 -4.41 -11.46 10.08
C ALA A 135 -3.65 -11.05 8.81
N GLU A 136 -3.48 -9.75 8.59
CA GLU A 136 -2.67 -9.21 7.49
C GLU A 136 -1.21 -9.63 7.60
N GLN A 137 -0.59 -9.51 8.78
CA GLN A 137 0.81 -9.90 8.98
C GLN A 137 1.04 -11.39 8.74
N ARG A 138 0.07 -12.24 9.09
CA ARG A 138 0.22 -13.70 9.00
C ARG A 138 -0.18 -14.25 7.64
N TRP A 139 -1.13 -13.62 6.95
CA TRP A 139 -1.75 -14.17 5.74
C TRP A 139 -1.88 -13.19 4.56
N GLY A 140 -1.44 -11.93 4.70
CA GLY A 140 -1.58 -10.87 3.69
C GLY A 140 -1.03 -11.23 2.32
N ASP A 141 0.04 -12.04 2.28
CA ASP A 141 0.66 -12.48 1.04
C ASP A 141 -0.09 -13.64 0.35
N THR A 142 -1.10 -14.24 0.99
CA THR A 142 -1.84 -15.38 0.45
C THR A 142 -2.96 -14.94 -0.49
N ASP A 143 -3.24 -15.77 -1.51
CA ASP A 143 -4.37 -15.55 -2.41
C ASP A 143 -5.73 -15.63 -1.69
N ALA A 144 -5.83 -16.52 -0.69
CA ALA A 144 -7.03 -16.67 0.14
C ALA A 144 -7.38 -15.37 0.88
N TYR A 145 -6.37 -14.70 1.44
CA TYR A 145 -6.57 -13.43 2.13
C TYR A 145 -7.03 -12.32 1.16
N ARG A 146 -6.34 -12.18 0.01
CA ARG A 146 -6.72 -11.21 -1.03
C ARG A 146 -8.13 -11.43 -1.57
N GLU A 147 -8.52 -12.70 -1.77
CA GLU A 147 -9.87 -13.05 -2.20
C GLU A 147 -10.92 -12.70 -1.14
N SER A 148 -10.65 -13.04 0.12
CA SER A 148 -11.52 -12.69 1.25
C SER A 148 -11.76 -11.19 1.34
N ALA A 149 -10.67 -10.40 1.30
CA ALA A 149 -10.76 -8.94 1.35
C ALA A 149 -11.61 -8.38 0.20
N ARG A 150 -11.42 -8.90 -1.03
CA ARG A 150 -12.21 -8.50 -2.19
C ARG A 150 -13.70 -8.82 -2.02
N ARG A 151 -14.06 -10.00 -1.53
CA ARG A 151 -15.47 -10.40 -1.35
C ARG A 151 -16.13 -9.59 -0.24
N SER A 152 -15.47 -9.52 0.92
CA SER A 152 -15.96 -8.79 2.09
C SER A 152 -16.15 -7.30 1.83
N ALA A 153 -15.35 -6.69 0.95
CA ALA A 153 -15.53 -5.29 0.53
C ALA A 153 -16.85 -5.04 -0.21
N SER A 154 -17.46 -6.07 -0.81
CA SER A 154 -18.73 -5.97 -1.54
C SER A 154 -19.97 -6.28 -0.69
N TYR A 155 -19.78 -6.76 0.55
CA TYR A 155 -20.87 -7.24 1.40
C TYR A 155 -21.64 -6.10 2.05
N THR A 156 -22.95 -6.22 1.99
CA THR A 156 -23.91 -5.38 2.70
C THR A 156 -24.15 -5.90 4.11
N LYS A 157 -24.85 -5.13 4.94
CA LYS A 157 -25.32 -5.58 6.26
C LYS A 157 -26.09 -6.90 6.19
N ALA A 158 -27.02 -7.01 5.25
CA ALA A 158 -27.83 -8.22 5.06
C ALA A 158 -26.97 -9.44 4.69
N ASP A 159 -25.88 -9.23 3.93
CA ASP A 159 -24.93 -10.31 3.63
C ASP A 159 -24.20 -10.78 4.88
N TRP A 160 -23.77 -9.86 5.73
CA TRP A 160 -23.11 -10.20 6.99
C TRP A 160 -24.04 -10.89 7.99
N GLU A 161 -25.29 -10.45 8.09
CA GLU A 161 -26.33 -11.12 8.88
C GLU A 161 -26.55 -12.55 8.39
N ARG A 162 -26.72 -12.76 7.08
CA ARG A 162 -26.83 -14.10 6.49
C ARG A 162 -25.61 -14.97 6.80
N ILE A 163 -24.40 -14.42 6.67
CA ILE A 163 -23.14 -15.17 6.91
C ILE A 163 -23.04 -15.57 8.38
N ARG A 164 -23.37 -14.67 9.31
CA ARG A 164 -23.42 -14.97 10.74
C ARG A 164 -24.44 -16.07 11.03
N ASP A 165 -25.66 -15.94 10.53
CA ASP A 165 -26.72 -16.92 10.77
C ASP A 165 -26.36 -18.31 10.21
N GLU A 166 -25.70 -18.37 9.05
CA GLU A 166 -25.13 -19.62 8.49
C GLU A 166 -24.07 -20.23 9.42
N ALA A 167 -23.16 -19.42 9.97
CA ALA A 167 -22.11 -19.87 10.87
C ALA A 167 -22.66 -20.34 12.23
N GLU A 168 -23.66 -19.65 12.76
CA GLU A 168 -24.36 -20.04 13.99
C GLU A 168 -25.11 -21.35 13.82
N GLU A 169 -25.82 -21.54 12.69
CA GLU A 169 -26.49 -22.81 12.39
C GLU A 169 -25.49 -23.96 12.26
N ASN A 170 -24.37 -23.76 11.55
CA ASN A 170 -23.33 -24.79 11.45
C ASN A 170 -22.76 -25.16 12.83
N THR A 171 -22.51 -24.16 13.69
CA THR A 171 -22.05 -24.37 15.07
C THR A 171 -23.08 -25.14 15.89
N ARG A 172 -24.36 -24.76 15.83
CA ARG A 172 -25.47 -25.47 16.52
C ARG A 172 -25.56 -26.92 16.07
N ARG A 173 -25.41 -27.20 14.78
CA ARG A 173 -25.40 -28.58 14.25
C ARG A 173 -24.20 -29.37 14.75
N MET A 174 -23.01 -28.79 14.77
CA MET A 174 -21.82 -29.46 15.30
C MET A 174 -21.97 -29.79 16.79
N VAL A 175 -22.51 -28.86 17.58
CA VAL A 175 -22.84 -29.08 18.99
C VAL A 175 -23.85 -30.21 19.16
N ALA A 176 -24.91 -30.25 18.35
CA ALA A 176 -25.91 -31.32 18.40
C ALA A 176 -25.31 -32.70 18.09
N VAL A 177 -24.45 -32.78 17.07
CA VAL A 177 -23.73 -34.03 16.75
C VAL A 177 -22.82 -34.44 17.90
N MET A 178 -22.05 -33.51 18.48
CA MET A 178 -21.20 -33.80 19.64
C MET A 178 -22.03 -34.28 20.85
N ALA A 179 -23.13 -33.61 21.16
CA ALA A 179 -24.01 -33.93 22.28
C ALA A 179 -24.72 -35.29 22.13
N SER A 180 -24.89 -35.77 20.89
CA SER A 180 -25.42 -37.12 20.64
C SER A 180 -24.47 -38.25 21.04
N GLY A 181 -23.21 -37.94 21.33
CA GLY A 181 -22.15 -38.92 21.62
C GLY A 181 -21.50 -39.52 20.38
N ALA A 182 -21.85 -39.04 19.18
CA ALA A 182 -21.19 -39.47 17.94
C ALA A 182 -19.69 -39.14 17.97
N ALA A 183 -18.85 -40.08 17.51
CA ALA A 183 -17.43 -39.81 17.35
C ALA A 183 -17.18 -38.67 16.34
N PRO A 184 -16.14 -37.86 16.50
CA PRO A 184 -15.84 -36.79 15.54
C PRO A 184 -15.47 -37.32 14.15
N GLU A 185 -15.04 -38.59 14.03
CA GLU A 185 -14.83 -39.27 12.75
C GLU A 185 -16.11 -39.88 12.14
N SER A 186 -17.27 -39.68 12.77
CA SER A 186 -18.54 -40.17 12.24
C SER A 186 -18.96 -39.44 10.96
N ALA A 187 -19.76 -40.10 10.12
CA ALA A 187 -20.30 -39.47 8.91
C ALA A 187 -21.04 -38.16 9.22
N ALA A 188 -21.86 -38.14 10.28
CA ALA A 188 -22.60 -36.96 10.70
C ALA A 188 -21.67 -35.77 11.04
N ALA A 189 -20.57 -36.02 11.77
CA ALA A 189 -19.61 -34.96 12.12
C ALA A 189 -18.83 -34.48 10.89
N MET A 190 -18.41 -35.42 10.02
CA MET A 190 -17.70 -35.08 8.78
C MET A 190 -18.58 -34.31 7.79
N ASP A 191 -19.89 -34.59 7.73
CA ASP A 191 -20.81 -33.88 6.85
C ASP A 191 -21.03 -32.43 7.33
N VAL A 192 -21.15 -32.19 8.64
CA VAL A 192 -21.19 -30.82 9.18
C VAL A 192 -19.86 -30.09 8.96
N ALA A 193 -18.73 -30.80 9.05
CA ALA A 193 -17.42 -30.23 8.71
C ALA A 193 -17.33 -29.89 7.20
N GLU A 194 -17.91 -30.69 6.32
CA GLU A 194 -17.94 -30.39 4.89
C GLU A 194 -18.82 -29.16 4.59
N GLU A 195 -19.98 -29.06 5.24
CA GLU A 195 -20.83 -27.87 5.16
C GLU A 195 -20.09 -26.62 5.64
N HIS A 196 -19.31 -26.72 6.72
CA HIS A 196 -18.46 -25.65 7.23
C HIS A 196 -17.43 -25.21 6.17
N ARG A 197 -16.74 -26.15 5.53
CA ARG A 197 -15.79 -25.86 4.44
C ARG A 197 -16.48 -25.18 3.24
N ALA A 198 -17.65 -25.68 2.85
CA ALA A 198 -18.42 -25.15 1.74
C ALA A 198 -18.95 -23.73 2.04
N MET A 199 -19.35 -23.47 3.29
CA MET A 199 -19.72 -22.14 3.76
C MET A 199 -18.55 -21.16 3.66
N ILE A 200 -17.35 -21.54 4.15
CA ILE A 200 -16.15 -20.71 4.02
C ILE A 200 -15.84 -20.44 2.53
N THR A 201 -15.94 -21.48 1.70
CA THR A 201 -15.73 -21.38 0.24
C THR A 201 -16.66 -20.37 -0.42
N ARG A 202 -17.93 -20.34 0.01
CA ARG A 202 -18.96 -19.46 -0.54
C ARG A 202 -18.76 -18.01 -0.09
N ASN A 203 -18.43 -17.80 1.18
CA ASN A 203 -18.50 -16.49 1.80
C ASN A 203 -17.13 -15.78 1.93
N HIS A 204 -16.01 -16.47 1.82
CA HIS A 204 -14.70 -15.86 2.08
C HIS A 204 -13.71 -16.08 0.92
N TYR A 205 -13.28 -17.32 0.69
CA TYR A 205 -12.28 -17.65 -0.32
C TYR A 205 -12.35 -19.14 -0.64
N ALA A 206 -11.77 -19.57 -1.76
CA ALA A 206 -11.75 -20.99 -2.12
C ALA A 206 -11.03 -21.85 -1.05
N CYS A 207 -11.80 -22.47 -0.15
CA CYS A 207 -11.27 -23.22 0.98
C CYS A 207 -11.03 -24.68 0.57
N SER A 208 -9.82 -24.98 0.12
CA SER A 208 -9.40 -26.37 -0.13
C SER A 208 -9.38 -27.19 1.17
N TYR A 209 -9.37 -28.51 1.05
CA TYR A 209 -9.20 -29.38 2.22
C TYR A 209 -7.89 -29.11 2.97
N GLU A 210 -6.82 -28.74 2.27
CA GLU A 210 -5.56 -28.34 2.89
C GLU A 210 -5.70 -27.07 3.74
N ILE A 211 -6.34 -26.03 3.19
CA ILE A 211 -6.61 -24.79 3.93
C ILE A 211 -7.49 -25.09 5.15
N HIS A 212 -8.51 -25.93 4.97
CA HIS A 212 -9.42 -26.30 6.05
C HIS A 212 -8.73 -27.06 7.19
N ARG A 213 -7.78 -27.95 6.87
CA ARG A 213 -6.89 -28.58 7.87
C ARG A 213 -6.06 -27.53 8.61
N GLY A 214 -5.50 -26.55 7.91
CA GLY A 214 -4.75 -25.45 8.51
C GLY A 214 -5.57 -24.64 9.52
N LEU A 215 -6.82 -24.30 9.17
CA LEU A 215 -7.75 -23.62 10.09
C LEU A 215 -8.06 -24.48 11.32
N ALA A 216 -8.28 -25.79 11.12
CA ALA A 216 -8.58 -26.72 12.20
C ALA A 216 -7.44 -26.82 13.23
N GLU A 217 -6.18 -26.79 12.76
CA GLU A 217 -5.02 -26.76 13.66
C GLU A 217 -4.93 -25.43 14.42
N MET A 218 -5.22 -24.31 13.77
CA MET A 218 -5.24 -22.99 14.42
C MET A 218 -6.26 -22.92 15.56
N TYR A 219 -7.46 -23.51 15.40
CA TYR A 219 -8.51 -23.49 16.42
C TYR A 219 -8.09 -24.07 17.77
N VAL A 220 -7.12 -24.99 17.78
CA VAL A 220 -6.60 -25.60 19.02
C VAL A 220 -5.20 -25.12 19.40
N ALA A 221 -4.44 -24.56 18.47
CA ALA A 221 -3.09 -24.07 18.71
C ALA A 221 -3.07 -22.73 19.46
N ASP A 222 -4.10 -21.89 19.26
CA ASP A 222 -4.23 -20.61 19.94
C ASP A 222 -5.40 -20.66 20.95
N PRO A 223 -5.13 -20.46 22.26
CA PRO A 223 -6.14 -20.53 23.30
C PRO A 223 -7.30 -19.54 23.13
N ARG A 224 -7.12 -18.43 22.41
CA ARG A 224 -8.17 -17.44 22.14
C ARG A 224 -9.27 -18.06 21.27
N PHE A 225 -8.89 -18.73 20.19
CA PHE A 225 -9.84 -19.42 19.30
C PHE A 225 -10.49 -20.60 20.01
N THR A 226 -9.72 -21.39 20.75
CA THR A 226 -10.28 -22.50 21.54
C THR A 226 -11.35 -22.00 22.51
N LYS A 227 -11.06 -20.93 23.25
CA LYS A 227 -12.00 -20.34 24.21
C LYS A 227 -13.29 -19.91 23.51
N ASN A 228 -13.19 -19.12 22.44
CA ASN A 228 -14.37 -18.60 21.74
C ASN A 228 -15.23 -19.72 21.13
N ILE A 229 -14.63 -20.76 20.54
CA ILE A 229 -15.38 -21.90 20.00
C ILE A 229 -16.03 -22.72 21.12
N ASP A 230 -15.33 -22.93 22.23
CA ASP A 230 -15.84 -23.70 23.38
C ASP A 230 -16.93 -22.97 24.18
N GLU A 231 -17.19 -21.67 23.92
CA GLU A 231 -18.35 -20.96 24.47
C GLU A 231 -19.68 -21.62 24.05
N ALA A 232 -19.73 -22.19 22.84
CA ALA A 232 -20.90 -22.91 22.35
C ALA A 232 -21.08 -24.29 23.02
N ALA A 233 -19.98 -25.00 23.28
CA ALA A 233 -19.98 -26.22 24.10
C ALA A 233 -18.54 -26.58 24.53
N PRO A 234 -18.31 -27.02 25.79
CA PRO A 234 -16.98 -27.41 26.25
C PRO A 234 -16.35 -28.53 25.39
N GLY A 235 -15.13 -28.31 24.91
CA GLY A 235 -14.39 -29.27 24.07
C GLY A 235 -14.77 -29.26 22.59
N LEU A 236 -15.67 -28.36 22.16
CA LEU A 236 -16.12 -28.26 20.77
C LEU A 236 -14.97 -27.99 19.80
N ALA A 237 -14.02 -27.12 20.14
CA ALA A 237 -12.88 -26.80 19.26
C ALA A 237 -12.08 -28.05 18.88
N ARG A 238 -11.81 -28.92 19.87
CA ARG A 238 -11.09 -30.19 19.65
C ARG A 238 -11.93 -31.19 18.86
N TYR A 239 -13.23 -31.25 19.12
CA TYR A 239 -14.16 -32.11 18.40
C TYR A 239 -14.23 -31.71 16.92
N THR A 240 -14.50 -30.44 16.65
CA THR A 240 -14.57 -29.85 15.31
C THR A 240 -13.26 -30.05 14.55
N ARG A 241 -12.11 -29.84 15.18
CA ARG A 241 -10.81 -30.13 14.54
C ARG A 241 -10.74 -31.57 14.05
N ARG A 242 -11.07 -32.54 14.88
CA ARG A 242 -11.02 -33.96 14.49
C ARG A 242 -11.99 -34.27 13.35
N ALA A 243 -13.19 -33.70 13.38
CA ALA A 243 -14.17 -33.85 12.30
C ALA A 243 -13.65 -33.28 10.97
N ILE A 244 -13.01 -32.11 11.00
CA ILE A 244 -12.39 -31.49 9.81
C ILE A 244 -11.27 -32.36 9.25
N LEU A 245 -10.35 -32.83 10.10
CA LEU A 245 -9.25 -33.70 9.68
C LEU A 245 -9.76 -35.01 9.07
N ALA A 246 -10.79 -35.60 9.67
CA ALA A 246 -11.42 -36.82 9.17
C ALA A 246 -12.13 -36.59 7.83
N ASN A 247 -12.85 -35.47 7.68
CA ASN A 247 -13.51 -35.11 6.43
C ASN A 247 -12.49 -34.89 5.30
N ALA A 248 -11.39 -34.17 5.55
CA ALA A 248 -10.32 -34.01 4.56
C ALA A 248 -9.77 -35.38 4.11
N ALA A 249 -9.45 -36.27 5.06
CA ALA A 249 -8.96 -37.60 4.76
C ALA A 249 -9.97 -38.50 4.00
N ARG A 250 -11.28 -38.22 4.13
CA ARG A 250 -12.35 -38.89 3.35
C ARG A 250 -12.28 -38.53 1.86
N HIS A 251 -11.84 -37.32 1.54
CA HIS A 251 -11.81 -36.77 0.17
C HIS A 251 -10.43 -36.79 -0.49
N ASP A 252 -9.37 -37.15 0.25
CA ASP A 252 -8.03 -37.42 -0.29
C ASP A 252 -7.93 -38.80 -1.00
N ARG A 253 -9.04 -39.57 -1.06
CA ARG A 253 -9.09 -40.96 -1.57
C ARG A 253 -9.72 -41.07 -2.95
#